data_AF-A0A7D6VDF7-F1
#
_entry.id   AF-A0A7D6VDF7-F1
#
_cell.length_a   1.000
_cell.length_b   1.000
_cell.length_c   1.000
_cell.angle_alpha   90.00
_cell.angle_beta   90.00
_cell.angle_gamma   90.00
#
_symmetry.space_group_name_H-M   'P 1'
#
loop_
_entity.id
_entity.type
_entity.pdbx_description
1 polymer ?
#
loop_
_entity_poly.entity_id
_entity_poly.type
_entity_poly.pdbx_seq_one_letter_code
_entity_poly.pdbx_strand_id
1 'polypeptide(L)' 'MSATRPDRIWFKSSRSAAANECVEIYFGHRVGVRDSKDRGHGPELWFPQGEWDAFIRSGIWRR' A
#
# COMPACT_ATOMS: atom_id res chain seq x y z
N MET A 1 9.97 18.26 3.90
CA MET A 1 10.58 17.07 4.53
C MET A 1 10.04 15.85 3.80
N SER A 2 10.82 15.21 2.93
CA SER A 2 10.38 13.98 2.24
C SER A 2 10.32 12.85 3.26
N ALA A 3 9.13 12.27 3.46
CA ALA A 3 9.01 11.02 4.21
C ALA A 3 9.73 9.93 3.42
N THR A 4 10.83 9.41 3.96
CA THR A 4 11.53 8.25 3.41
C THR A 4 10.54 7.09 3.41
N ARG A 5 10.13 6.66 2.21
CA ARG A 5 9.30 5.45 2.08
C ARG A 5 10.19 4.27 2.45
N PRO A 6 9.79 3.42 3.41
CA PRO A 6 10.57 2.24 3.71
C PRO A 6 10.52 1.32 2.48
N ASP A 7 11.68 1.14 1.86
CA ASP A 7 11.85 0.22 0.74
C ASP A 7 11.85 -1.22 1.28
N ARG A 8 11.25 -2.12 0.51
CA ARG A 8 11.34 -3.58 0.67
C ARG A 8 10.91 -4.15 2.03
N ILE A 9 10.07 -3.44 2.78
CA ILE A 9 9.36 -3.95 3.95
C ILE A 9 7.88 -3.58 3.90
N TRP A 10 7.05 -4.38 4.57
CA TRP A 10 5.65 -4.06 4.79
C TRP A 10 5.54 -2.95 5.83
N PHE A 11 4.73 -1.94 5.54
CA PHE A 11 4.42 -0.88 6.49
C PHE A 11 2.95 -0.50 6.38
N LYS A 12 2.36 -0.08 7.52
CA LYS A 12 0.98 0.36 7.56
C LYS A 12 0.83 1.68 6.80
N SER A 13 -0.15 1.75 5.91
CA SER A 13 -0.45 2.98 5.16
C SER A 13 -0.90 4.09 6.12
N SER A 14 -0.47 5.32 5.86
CA SER A 14 -0.96 6.51 6.57
C SER A 14 -2.43 6.82 6.28
N ARG A 15 -2.98 6.23 5.22
CA ARG A 15 -4.41 6.31 4.87
C ARG A 15 -5.26 5.29 5.63
N SER A 16 -4.66 4.44 6.46
CA SER A 16 -5.34 3.46 7.29
C SER A 16 -5.85 4.07 8.62
N ALA A 17 -6.55 5.20 8.54
CA ALA A 17 -7.07 5.92 9.70
C ALA A 17 -8.30 5.20 10.30
N ALA A 18 -8.49 5.33 11.62
CA ALA A 18 -9.67 4.91 12.38
C ALA A 18 -10.27 3.52 12.05
N ALA A 19 -9.77 2.49 12.75
CA ALA A 19 -10.36 1.17 13.00
C ALA A 19 -10.79 0.26 11.81
N ASN A 20 -11.10 0.78 10.63
CA ASN A 20 -11.78 0.02 9.57
C ASN A 20 -11.02 -0.06 8.24
N GLU A 21 -10.01 0.76 8.00
CA GLU A 21 -9.28 0.83 6.73
C GLU A 21 -7.85 0.25 6.84
N CYS A 22 -7.68 -0.87 7.54
CA CYS A 22 -6.38 -1.44 7.86
C CYS A 22 -5.63 -2.00 6.64
N VAL A 23 -4.84 -1.17 5.96
CA VAL A 23 -4.01 -1.59 4.82
C VAL A 23 -2.51 -1.49 5.14
N GLU A 24 -1.75 -2.53 4.76
CA GLU A 24 -0.29 -2.52 4.66
C GLU A 24 0.15 -2.47 3.20
N ILE A 25 1.26 -1.78 2.96
CA ILE A 25 1.86 -1.59 1.63
C ILE A 25 3.31 -2.09 1.66
N TYR A 26 3.73 -2.66 0.54
CA TYR A 26 5.13 -3.00 0.26
C TYR A 26 5.59 -2.26 -0.99
N PHE A 27 6.74 -1.58 -0.92
CA PHE A 27 7.37 -0.97 -2.08
C PHE A 27 8.64 -1.73 -2.49
N GLY A 28 8.64 -2.28 -3.70
CA GLY A 28 9.82 -2.85 -4.36
C GLY A 28 9.66 -2.80 -5.89
N HIS A 29 10.20 -3.79 -6.62
CA HIS A 29 9.98 -3.90 -8.07
C HIS A 29 8.50 -4.07 -8.46
N ARG A 30 7.69 -4.51 -7.50
CA ARG A 30 6.23 -4.54 -7.53
C ARG A 30 5.71 -3.91 -6.26
N VAL A 31 4.47 -3.43 -6.30
CA VAL A 31 3.79 -2.87 -5.14
C VAL A 31 2.84 -3.91 -4.57
N GLY A 32 3.02 -4.24 -3.29
CA GLY A 32 2.18 -5.17 -2.55
C GLY A 32 1.14 -4.43 -1.73
N VAL A 33 -0.08 -4.97 -1.65
CA VAL A 33 -1.18 -4.47 -0.82
C VAL A 33 -1.83 -5.65 -0.09
N ARG A 34 -2.03 -5.53 1.22
CA ARG A 34 -2.73 -6.54 2.02
C ARG A 34 -3.46 -5.93 3.21
N ASP A 35 -4.39 -6.69 3.80
CA ASP A 35 -5.12 -6.28 5.00
C ASP A 35 -4.22 -6.44 6.25
N SER A 36 -4.09 -5.38 7.05
CA SER A 36 -3.29 -5.43 8.29
C SER A 36 -3.92 -6.32 9.36
N LYS A 37 -5.23 -6.55 9.32
CA LYS A 37 -5.99 -7.34 10.30
C LYS A 37 -5.61 -8.81 10.24
N ASP A 38 -5.20 -9.29 9.08
CA ASP A 38 -4.78 -10.68 8.89
C ASP A 38 -3.35 -10.95 9.39
N ARG A 39 -2.66 -9.93 9.92
CA ARG A 39 -1.32 -10.03 10.55
C ARG A 39 -0.28 -10.73 9.67
N GLY A 40 -0.38 -10.54 8.36
CA GLY A 40 0.53 -11.13 7.37
C GLY A 40 0.21 -12.57 6.97
N HIS A 41 -0.94 -13.11 7.39
CA HIS A 41 -1.43 -14.42 6.94
C HIS A 41 -2.54 -14.33 5.88
N GLY A 42 -2.95 -13.11 5.53
CA GLY A 42 -3.99 -12.83 4.56
C GLY A 42 -3.48 -12.82 3.11
N PRO A 43 -4.40 -12.77 2.13
CA PRO A 43 -4.04 -12.67 0.72
C PRO A 43 -3.29 -11.38 0.41
N GLU A 44 -2.35 -11.45 -0.53
CA GLU A 44 -1.56 -10.31 -1.00
C GLU A 44 -1.89 -9.99 -2.46
N LEU A 45 -2.17 -8.72 -2.74
CA LEU A 45 -2.33 -8.22 -4.10
C LEU A 45 -1.03 -7.57 -4.55
N TRP A 46 -0.57 -7.93 -5.75
CA TRP A 46 0.73 -7.49 -6.27
C TRP A 46 0.59 -6.81 -7.63
N PHE A 47 0.96 -5.54 -7.70
CA PHE A 47 0.83 -4.70 -8.88
C PHE A 47 2.19 -4.37 -9.50
N PRO A 48 2.31 -4.28 -10.84
CA PRO A 48 3.46 -3.67 -11.48
C PRO A 48 3.64 -2.22 -11.03
N GLN A 49 4.88 -1.75 -10.93
CA GLN A 49 5.17 -0.37 -10.49
C GLN A 49 4.49 0.68 -11.39
N GLY A 50 4.54 0.49 -12.71
CA GLY A 50 3.93 1.43 -13.66
C GLY A 50 2.42 1.58 -13.51
N GLU A 51 1.72 0.47 -13.24
CA GLU A 51 0.26 0.47 -13.02
C GLU A 51 -0.11 1.11 -11.69
N TRP A 52 0.66 0.83 -10.64
CA TRP A 52 0.47 1.50 -9.35
C TRP A 52 0.64 3.02 -9.48
N ASP A 53 1.68 3.45 -10.19
CA ASP A 53 1.91 4.88 -10.43
C ASP A 53 0.79 5.51 -11.28
N ALA A 54 0.29 4.80 -12.29
CA ALA A 54 -0.86 5.25 -13.09
C ALA A 54 -2.12 5.40 -12.22
N PHE A 55 -2.39 4.42 -11.36
CA PHE A 55 -3.49 4.47 -10.38
C PHE A 55 -3.37 5.68 -9.46
N ILE A 56 -2.21 5.94 -8.86
CA ILE A 56 -2.01 7.09 -7.98
C ILE A 56 -2.18 8.41 -8.74
N ARG A 57 -1.61 8.53 -9.96
CA ARG A 57 -1.73 9.73 -10.81
C ARG A 57 -3.17 9.98 -11.28
N SER A 58 -3.96 8.94 -11.52
CA SER A 58 -5.35 9.08 -11.96
C SER A 58 -6.24 9.79 -10.93
N GLY A 59 -5.87 9.75 -9.64
CA GLY A 59 -6.62 10.38 -8.58
C GLY A 59 -7.94 9.68 -8.22
N ILE A 60 -8.29 8.56 -8.85
CA ILE A 60 -9.55 7.84 -8.60
C ILE A 60 -9.68 7.35 -7.14
N TRP A 61 -8.55 7.18 -6.44
CA TRP A 61 -8.49 6.80 -5.04
C TRP A 61 -8.92 7.90 -4.06
N ARG A 62 -9.11 9.15 -4.53
CA ARG A 62 -9.51 10.29 -3.71
C ARG A 62 -11.03 10.46 -3.57
N ARG A 63 -11.81 9.55 -4.15
CA ARG A 63 -13.27 9.63 -4.17
C ARG A 63 -13.88 9.35 -2.80
#